data_AF-A0A9D8FKR9-F1
#
_entry.id   AF-A0A9D8FKR9-F1
#
_cell.length_a   1.000
_cell.length_b   1.000
_cell.length_c   1.000
_cell.angle_alpha   90.00
_cell.angle_beta   90.00
_cell.angle_gamma   90.00
#
_symmetry.space_group_name_H-M   'P 1'
#
loop_
_entity.id
_entity.type
_entity.pdbx_description
1 polymer ?
#
loop_
_entity_poly.entity_id
_entity_poly.type
_entity_poly.pdbx_seq_one_letter_code
_entity_poly.pdbx_strand_id
1 'polypeptide(L)'
;MHDILKRDITKELGLDSLPEEERQKVLERIGKLIYESVMIRVVEVLDEEDQDAFASILEEVDGDPAGGDKILKFIKSKVPNIEEIVEEEVVRFKQESLDVMEGLE
;
A
#
# COMPACT_ATOMS: atom_id res chain seq x y z
N MET A 1 -11.34 9.24 -13.42
CA MET A 1 -11.81 8.19 -12.49
C MET A 1 -11.17 6.91 -12.98
N HIS A 2 -10.22 6.34 -12.23
CA HIS A 2 -9.37 5.25 -12.71
C HIS A 2 -10.18 3.94 -12.82
N ASP A 3 -10.53 3.51 -14.03
CA ASP A 3 -11.31 2.28 -14.26
C ASP A 3 -10.61 1.02 -13.73
N ILE A 4 -9.27 1.03 -13.67
CA ILE A 4 -8.44 -0.05 -13.13
C ILE A 4 -8.67 -0.31 -11.62
N LEU A 5 -9.10 0.69 -10.85
CA LEU A 5 -9.43 0.49 -9.44
C LEU A 5 -10.61 -0.47 -9.25
N LYS A 6 -11.57 -0.45 -10.19
CA LYS A 6 -12.77 -1.32 -10.17
C LYS A 6 -12.50 -2.74 -10.66
N ARG A 7 -11.34 -2.99 -11.29
CA ARG A 7 -10.97 -4.32 -11.79
C ARG A 7 -10.63 -5.26 -10.64
N ASP A 8 -11.17 -6.47 -10.72
CA ASP A 8 -10.96 -7.53 -9.73
C ASP A 8 -9.57 -8.15 -9.92
N ILE A 9 -8.64 -7.79 -9.04
CA ILE A 9 -7.25 -8.23 -9.13
C ILE A 9 -7.11 -9.75 -9.03
N THR A 10 -8.07 -10.44 -8.43
CA THR A 10 -8.03 -11.90 -8.32
C THR A 10 -8.21 -12.56 -9.68
N LYS A 11 -9.02 -11.98 -10.57
CA LYS A 11 -9.25 -12.49 -11.92
C LYS A 11 -8.12 -12.09 -12.85
N GLU A 12 -7.70 -10.83 -12.76
CA GLU A 12 -6.66 -10.27 -13.63
C GLU A 12 -5.32 -11.00 -13.47
N LEU A 13 -4.98 -11.39 -12.23
CA LEU A 13 -3.76 -12.14 -11.93
C LEU A 13 -3.96 -13.66 -11.86
N GLY A 14 -5.14 -14.17 -12.25
CA GLY A 14 -5.45 -15.60 -12.25
C GLY A 14 -5.50 -16.27 -10.87
N LEU A 15 -5.60 -15.49 -9.78
CA LEU A 15 -5.64 -15.98 -8.40
C LEU A 15 -6.96 -16.66 -8.03
N ASP A 16 -8.01 -16.45 -8.81
CA ASP A 16 -9.31 -17.09 -8.63
C ASP A 16 -9.24 -18.63 -8.81
N SER A 17 -8.25 -19.10 -9.57
CA SER A 17 -7.96 -20.53 -9.75
C SER A 17 -7.25 -21.18 -8.56
N LEU A 18 -6.72 -20.39 -7.62
CA LEU A 18 -5.99 -20.88 -6.45
C LEU A 18 -6.93 -21.34 -5.32
N PRO A 19 -6.50 -22.31 -4.50
CA PRO A 19 -7.14 -22.60 -3.22
C PRO A 19 -7.28 -21.35 -2.35
N GLU A 20 -8.34 -21.26 -1.55
CA GLU A 20 -8.65 -20.08 -0.74
C GLU A 20 -7.49 -19.63 0.16
N GLU A 21 -6.82 -20.58 0.82
CA GLU A 21 -5.68 -20.28 1.70
C GLU A 21 -4.49 -19.68 0.93
N GLU A 22 -4.20 -20.19 -0.27
CA GLU A 22 -3.12 -19.69 -1.11
C GLU A 22 -3.47 -18.32 -1.68
N ARG A 23 -4.71 -18.15 -2.16
CA ARG A 23 -5.22 -16.86 -2.63
C ARG A 23 -5.13 -15.80 -1.53
N GLN A 24 -5.50 -16.15 -0.30
CA GLN A 24 -5.40 -15.25 0.85
C GLN A 24 -3.94 -14.83 1.12
N LYS A 25 -2.99 -15.78 1.12
CA LYS A 25 -1.56 -15.48 1.30
C LYS A 25 -1.02 -14.56 0.21
N VAL A 26 -1.46 -14.73 -1.04
CA VAL A 26 -1.05 -13.85 -2.15
C VAL A 26 -1.64 -12.45 -1.96
N LEU A 27 -2.93 -12.34 -1.62
CA LEU A 27 -3.57 -11.05 -1.37
C LEU A 27 -2.94 -10.29 -0.20
N GLU A 28 -2.54 -10.98 0.87
CA GLU A 28 -1.81 -10.38 1.98
C GLU A 28 -0.45 -9.84 1.55
N ARG A 29 0.28 -10.57 0.70
CA ARG A 29 1.55 -10.09 0.13
C ARG A 29 1.35 -8.86 -0.75
N ILE A 30 0.32 -8.87 -1.60
CA ILE A 30 -0.04 -7.72 -2.44
C ILE A 30 -0.36 -6.50 -1.57
N GLY A 31 -1.19 -6.67 -0.54
CA GLY A 31 -1.53 -5.60 0.39
C GLY A 31 -0.29 -5.04 1.09
N LYS A 32 0.64 -5.91 1.49
CA LYS A 32 1.91 -5.49 2.10
C LYS A 32 2.78 -4.68 1.13
N LEU A 33 2.92 -5.11 -0.12
CA LEU A 33 3.73 -4.39 -1.13
C LEU A 33 3.16 -2.99 -1.41
N ILE A 34 1.84 -2.88 -1.54
CA ILE A 34 1.16 -1.59 -1.71
C ILE A 34 1.39 -0.73 -0.47
N TYR A 35 1.21 -1.28 0.73
CA TYR A 35 1.46 -0.57 1.98
C TYR A 35 2.89 -0.02 2.07
N GLU A 36 3.90 -0.84 1.79
CA GLU A 36 5.31 -0.42 1.79
C GLU A 36 5.56 0.72 0.79
N SER A 37 4.98 0.63 -0.41
CA SER A 37 5.09 1.67 -1.45
C SER A 37 4.43 2.99 -1.03
N VAL A 38 3.25 2.93 -0.38
CA VAL A 38 2.59 4.11 0.21
C VAL A 38 3.48 4.73 1.29
N MET A 39 4.06 3.93 2.19
CA MET A 39 4.90 4.45 3.27
C MET A 39 6.16 5.15 2.75
N ILE A 40 6.78 4.62 1.69
CA ILE A 40 7.92 5.28 1.04
C ILE A 40 7.51 6.66 0.54
N ARG A 41 6.40 6.77 -0.19
CA ARG A 41 5.91 8.06 -0.70
C ARG A 41 5.49 9.03 0.38
N VAL A 42 4.93 8.52 1.49
CA VAL A 42 4.64 9.34 2.66
C VAL A 42 5.92 10.01 3.14
N VAL A 43 6.99 9.23 3.36
CA VAL A 43 8.28 9.76 3.82
C VAL A 43 8.86 10.78 2.83
N GLU A 44 8.75 10.55 1.52
CA GLU A 44 9.23 11.49 0.48
C GLU A 44 8.48 12.84 0.47
N VAL A 45 7.24 12.88 0.96
CA VAL A 45 6.41 14.10 1.00
C VAL A 45 6.60 14.87 2.32
N LEU A 46 7.05 14.19 3.38
CA LEU A 46 7.36 14.83 4.66
C LEU A 46 8.62 15.70 4.54
N ASP A 47 8.64 16.82 5.27
CA ASP A 47 9.87 17.58 5.49
C ASP A 47 10.78 16.88 6.50
N GLU A 48 12.02 17.35 6.65
CA GLU A 48 13.02 16.73 7.54
C GLU A 48 12.54 16.65 9.00
N GLU A 49 11.86 17.70 9.51
CA GLU A 49 11.33 17.72 10.88
C GLU A 49 10.24 16.67 11.07
N ASP A 50 9.35 16.54 10.09
CA ASP A 50 8.28 15.56 10.12
C ASP A 50 8.77 14.13 9.88
N GLN A 51 9.85 13.93 9.14
CA GLN A 51 10.52 12.63 9.02
C GLN A 51 11.08 12.15 10.36
N ASP A 52 11.75 13.03 11.12
CA ASP A 52 12.26 12.72 12.46
C ASP A 52 11.11 12.42 13.45
N ALA A 53 10.03 13.20 13.38
CA ALA A 53 8.83 12.96 14.18
C ALA A 53 8.17 11.61 13.81
N PHE A 54 8.14 11.28 12.53
CA PHE A 54 7.60 10.00 12.05
C PHE A 54 8.45 8.82 12.53
N ALA A 55 9.78 8.90 12.44
CA ALA A 55 10.68 7.88 12.95
C ALA A 55 10.48 7.67 14.46
N SER A 56 10.34 8.75 15.22
CA SER A 56 10.06 8.69 16.67
C SER A 56 8.73 8.00 16.98
N ILE A 57 7.69 8.26 16.18
CA ILE A 57 6.40 7.57 16.33
C ILE A 57 6.56 6.06 16.05
N LEU A 58 7.29 5.69 15.00
CA LEU A 58 7.52 4.28 14.67
C LEU A 58 8.24 3.53 15.81
N GLU A 59 9.21 4.17 16.46
CA GLU A 59 9.88 3.63 17.64
C GLU A 59 8.96 3.53 18.86
N GLU A 60 8.12 4.54 19.10
CA GLU A 60 7.18 4.55 20.25
C GLU A 60 6.14 3.44 20.14
N VAL A 61 5.70 3.13 18.92
CA VAL A 61 4.61 2.18 18.67
C VAL A 61 5.08 0.76 18.38
N ASP A 62 6.39 0.50 18.44
CA ASP A 62 6.92 -0.85 18.24
C ASP A 62 6.35 -1.82 19.29
N GLY A 63 5.65 -2.85 18.82
CA GLY A 63 4.93 -3.80 19.67
C GLY A 63 3.63 -3.30 20.32
N ASP A 64 3.17 -2.07 20.02
CA ASP A 64 1.89 -1.53 20.50
C ASP A 64 0.72 -1.98 19.58
N PRO A 65 -0.27 -2.73 20.09
CA PRO A 65 -1.47 -3.10 19.31
C PRO A 65 -2.27 -1.91 18.77
N ALA A 66 -2.15 -0.73 19.39
CA ALA A 66 -2.79 0.51 18.96
C ALA A 66 -1.86 1.39 18.09
N GLY A 67 -0.66 0.91 17.76
CA GLY A 67 0.35 1.65 17.02
C GLY A 67 -0.10 2.15 15.65
N GLY A 68 -0.91 1.35 14.96
CA GLY A 68 -1.46 1.68 13.64
C GLY A 68 -2.30 2.96 13.64
N ASP A 69 -3.08 3.21 14.70
CA ASP A 69 -3.95 4.39 14.79
C ASP A 69 -3.12 5.67 14.95
N LYS A 70 -2.03 5.62 15.72
CA LYS A 70 -1.10 6.74 15.92
C LYS A 70 -0.38 7.10 14.62
N ILE A 71 0.13 6.10 13.91
CA ILE A 71 0.76 6.24 12.58
C ILE A 71 -0.24 6.88 11.61
N LEU A 72 -1.45 6.32 11.49
CA LEU A 72 -2.46 6.83 10.57
C LEU A 72 -2.86 8.27 10.88
N LYS A 73 -3.00 8.61 12.16
CA LYS A 73 -3.34 9.98 12.58
C LYS A 73 -2.26 10.98 12.21
N PHE A 74 -0.99 10.62 12.37
CA PHE A 74 0.14 11.47 11.96
C PHE A 74 0.18 11.66 10.44
N ILE A 75 0.06 10.57 9.69
CA ILE A 75 0.06 10.64 8.22
C ILE A 75 -1.09 11.52 7.73
N LYS A 76 -2.30 11.38 8.28
CA LYS A 76 -3.44 12.23 7.89
C LYS A 76 -3.26 13.71 8.26
N SER A 77 -2.48 14.04 9.29
CA SER A 77 -2.24 15.43 9.67
C SER A 77 -1.16 16.11 8.84
N LYS A 78 -0.19 15.34 8.32
CA LYS A 78 0.94 15.87 7.54
C LYS A 78 0.81 15.67 6.03
N VAL A 79 0.13 14.60 5.61
CA VAL A 79 -0.09 14.23 4.21
C VAL A 79 -1.59 14.26 3.90
N PRO A 80 -2.16 15.46 3.61
CA PRO A 80 -3.60 15.61 3.41
C PRO A 80 -4.12 14.88 2.17
N ASN A 81 -3.26 14.56 1.21
CA ASN A 81 -3.56 13.81 0.00
C ASN A 81 -3.23 12.30 0.12
N ILE A 82 -3.14 11.75 1.33
CA ILE A 82 -2.80 10.34 1.54
C ILE A 82 -3.74 9.38 0.81
N GLU A 83 -5.04 9.69 0.71
CA GLU A 83 -6.01 8.85 -0.01
C GLU A 83 -5.69 8.78 -1.51
N GLU A 84 -5.27 9.90 -2.10
CA GLU A 84 -4.82 9.97 -3.50
C GLU A 84 -3.53 9.16 -3.70
N ILE A 85 -2.57 9.28 -2.79
CA ILE A 85 -1.34 8.45 -2.82
C ILE A 85 -1.70 6.97 -2.80
N VAL A 86 -2.57 6.53 -1.89
CA VAL A 86 -3.02 5.13 -1.82
C VAL A 86 -3.68 4.69 -3.12
N GLU A 87 -4.57 5.50 -3.70
CA GLU A 87 -5.20 5.17 -4.99
C GLU A 87 -4.16 5.03 -6.11
N GLU A 88 -3.20 5.95 -6.19
CA GLU A 88 -2.12 5.91 -7.17
C GLU A 88 -1.22 4.68 -7.00
N GLU A 89 -0.89 4.31 -5.76
CA GLU A 89 -0.11 3.10 -5.47
C GLU A 89 -0.85 1.83 -5.89
N VAL A 90 -2.15 1.76 -5.63
CA VAL A 90 -2.98 0.62 -6.06
C VAL A 90 -3.05 0.58 -7.59
N VAL A 91 -3.29 1.72 -8.26
CA VAL A 91 -3.31 1.80 -9.73
C VAL A 91 -1.99 1.35 -10.31
N ARG A 92 -0.87 1.89 -9.80
CA ARG A 92 0.47 1.57 -10.27
C ARG A 92 0.78 0.09 -10.12
N PHE A 93 0.55 -0.47 -8.94
CA PHE A 93 0.76 -1.90 -8.68
C PHE A 93 -0.03 -2.77 -9.68
N LYS A 94 -1.32 -2.46 -9.89
CA LYS A 94 -2.15 -3.22 -10.83
C LYS A 94 -1.64 -3.12 -12.26
N GLN A 95 -1.22 -1.93 -12.70
CA GLN A 95 -0.69 -1.73 -14.04
C GLN A 95 0.63 -2.47 -14.25
N GLU A 96 1.59 -2.30 -13.33
CA GLU A 96 2.89 -2.98 -13.40
C GLU A 96 2.73 -4.51 -13.37
N SER A 97 1.80 -5.03 -12.57
CA SER A 97 1.52 -6.47 -12.52
C SER A 97 0.99 -6.99 -13.86
N LEU A 98 0.09 -6.24 -14.51
CA LEU A 98 -0.43 -6.58 -15.84
C LEU A 98 0.65 -6.50 -16.91
N ASP A 99 1.46 -5.45 -16.90
CA ASP A 99 2.56 -5.27 -17.85
C ASP A 99 3.59 -6.42 -17.75
N VAL A 100 3.88 -6.88 -16.53
CA VAL A 100 4.73 -8.05 -16.29
C VAL A 100 4.08 -9.32 -16.85
N MET A 101 2.78 -9.53 -16.66
CA MET A 101 2.09 -10.71 -17.19
C MET A 101 2.05 -10.73 -18.72
N GLU A 102 1.78 -9.59 -19.36
CA GLU A 102 1.79 -9.45 -20.82
C GLU A 102 3.20 -9.65 -21.40
N GLY A 103 4.25 -9.22 -20.68
CA GLY A 103 5.64 -9.40 -21.09
C GLY A 103 6.21 -10.81 -20.91
N LEU A 104 5.45 -11.73 -20.27
CA LEU A 104 5.84 -13.13 -20.08
C LEU A 104 5.26 -14.08 -21.15
N GLU A 105 4.38 -13.59 -22.04
CA GLU A 105 3.84 -14.30 -23.21
C GLU A 105 4.75 -14.17 -24.45
#